data_AF-A0A520DRG5-F1
#
_entry.id   AF-A0A520DRG5-F1
#
_cell.length_a   1.000
_cell.length_b   1.000
_cell.length_c   1.000
_cell.angle_alpha   90.00
_cell.angle_beta   90.00
_cell.angle_gamma   90.00
#
_symmetry.space_group_name_H-M   'P 1'
#
loop_
_entity.id
_entity.type
_entity.pdbx_description
1 polymer ?
#
loop_
_entity_poly.entity_id
_entity_poly.type
_entity_poly.pdbx_seq_one_letter_code
_entity_poly.pdbx_strand_id
1 'polypeptide(L)'
;MDLSQSHIIYYIAVVALAFLVSMAGIPSIIFTSIKYRLFDRSDGYRKSHRIHISRLGGVAIFCSFTITTLLFAAMVDYKQANFLITSCIILFALGLKDDLYGVSPGTKFLLQIVVATILVIAGSFRLTSFYGVFYIWETNIIWGSIFSIIVIIFVNNAFNLIDGVDGLAGT
;
A
#
# COMPACT_ATOMS: atom_id res chain seq x y z
N MET A 1 -30.10 2.65 -20.22
CA MET A 1 -29.41 2.13 -19.01
C MET A 1 -28.85 3.35 -18.31
N ASP A 2 -29.33 3.68 -17.11
CA ASP A 2 -28.97 4.94 -16.44
C ASP A 2 -27.47 5.02 -16.18
N LEU A 3 -26.86 6.20 -16.38
CA LEU A 3 -25.42 6.44 -16.18
C LEU A 3 -24.94 5.99 -14.78
N SER A 4 -25.80 6.12 -13.77
CA SER A 4 -25.53 5.66 -12.40
C SER A 4 -25.35 4.14 -12.32
N GLN A 5 -26.17 3.37 -13.05
CA GLN A 5 -26.09 1.91 -13.09
C GLN A 5 -24.79 1.43 -13.72
N SER A 6 -24.30 2.10 -14.79
CA SER A 6 -23.02 1.74 -15.41
C SER A 6 -21.82 1.99 -14.49
N HIS A 7 -21.84 3.05 -13.67
CA HIS A 7 -20.77 3.30 -12.70
C HIS A 7 -20.74 2.26 -11.57
N ILE A 8 -21.91 1.83 -11.08
CA ILE A 8 -21.99 0.80 -10.04
C ILE A 8 -21.42 -0.53 -10.56
N ILE A 9 -21.84 -0.95 -11.76
CA ILE A 9 -21.34 -2.19 -12.39
C ILE A 9 -19.82 -2.12 -12.58
N TYR A 10 -19.30 -0.95 -12.99
CA TYR A 10 -17.87 -0.72 -13.13
C TYR A 10 -17.11 -0.92 -11.80
N TYR A 11 -17.55 -0.27 -10.71
CA TYR A 11 -16.88 -0.42 -9.41
C TYR A 11 -16.96 -1.86 -8.87
N ILE A 12 -18.09 -2.53 -9.07
CA ILE A 12 -18.24 -3.95 -8.72
C ILE A 12 -17.26 -4.80 -9.51
N ALA A 13 -17.08 -4.54 -10.81
CA ALA A 13 -16.14 -5.27 -11.65
C ALA A 13 -14.68 -5.07 -11.20
N VAL A 14 -14.30 -3.84 -10.80
CA VAL A 14 -12.96 -3.54 -10.26
C VAL A 14 -12.70 -4.35 -8.98
N VAL A 15 -13.64 -4.32 -8.03
CA VAL A 15 -13.50 -5.03 -6.75
C VAL A 15 -13.48 -6.55 -6.95
N ALA A 16 -14.38 -7.08 -7.79
CA ALA A 16 -14.44 -8.49 -8.10
C ALA A 16 -13.14 -8.98 -8.76
N LEU A 17 -12.61 -8.23 -9.74
CA LEU A 17 -11.35 -8.58 -10.38
C LEU A 17 -10.19 -8.53 -9.38
N ALA A 18 -10.13 -7.51 -8.53
CA ALA A 18 -9.08 -7.39 -7.51
C ALA A 18 -9.12 -8.58 -6.53
N PHE A 19 -10.32 -8.97 -6.10
CA PHE A 19 -10.50 -10.14 -5.24
C PHE A 19 -10.03 -11.43 -5.92
N LEU A 20 -10.46 -11.68 -7.16
CA LEU A 20 -10.11 -12.88 -7.91
C LEU A 20 -8.60 -12.98 -8.19
N VAL A 21 -7.96 -11.88 -8.61
CA VAL A 21 -6.51 -11.87 -8.88
C VAL A 21 -5.72 -12.09 -7.60
N SER A 22 -6.12 -11.46 -6.49
CA SER A 22 -5.49 -11.69 -5.19
C SER A 22 -5.62 -13.14 -4.76
N MET A 23 -6.85 -13.68 -4.79
CA MET A 23 -7.15 -15.06 -4.40
C MET A 23 -6.39 -16.09 -5.25
N ALA A 24 -6.29 -15.87 -6.57
CA ALA A 24 -5.52 -16.72 -7.47
C ALA A 24 -3.99 -16.61 -7.27
N GLY A 25 -3.50 -15.46 -6.77
CA GLY A 25 -2.09 -15.26 -6.47
C GLY A 25 -1.62 -15.97 -5.19
N ILE A 26 -2.51 -16.15 -4.20
CA ILE A 26 -2.18 -16.73 -2.89
C ILE A 26 -1.51 -18.13 -3.00
N PRO A 27 -2.04 -19.12 -3.76
CA PRO A 27 -1.42 -20.44 -3.87
C PRO A 27 0.01 -20.39 -4.42
N SER A 28 0.26 -19.53 -5.43
CA SER A 28 1.58 -19.34 -6.03
C SER A 28 2.58 -18.75 -5.03
N ILE A 29 2.12 -17.82 -4.20
CA ILE A 29 2.94 -17.21 -3.14
C ILE A 29 3.24 -18.21 -2.04
N ILE A 30 2.26 -19.01 -1.61
CA ILE A 30 2.48 -20.09 -0.63
C ILE A 30 3.51 -21.10 -1.17
N PHE A 31 3.36 -21.56 -2.41
CA PHE A 31 4.29 -22.48 -3.04
C PHE A 31 5.71 -21.91 -3.11
N THR A 32 5.86 -20.65 -3.53
CA THR A 32 7.14 -19.95 -3.61
C THR A 32 7.78 -19.80 -2.23
N SER A 33 6.99 -19.48 -1.21
CA SER A 33 7.45 -19.37 0.19
C SER A 33 8.01 -20.69 0.71
N ILE A 34 7.31 -21.81 0.43
CA ILE A 34 7.75 -23.17 0.78
C ILE A 34 9.03 -23.53 0.03
N LYS A 35 9.07 -23.29 -1.29
CA LYS A 35 10.19 -23.68 -2.15
C LYS A 35 11.49 -22.96 -1.79
N TYR A 36 11.43 -21.66 -1.51
CA TYR A 36 12.61 -20.86 -1.19
C TYR A 36 12.88 -20.73 0.31
N ARG A 37 12.10 -21.41 1.16
CA ARG A 37 12.18 -21.33 2.63
C ARG A 37 12.16 -19.87 3.12
N LEU A 38 11.32 -19.04 2.51
CA LEU A 38 11.09 -17.64 2.88
C LEU A 38 10.18 -17.56 4.11
N PHE A 39 10.58 -18.30 5.14
CA PHE A 39 9.87 -18.43 6.39
C PHE A 39 10.66 -17.73 7.48
N ASP A 40 9.94 -17.21 8.46
CA ASP A 40 10.55 -16.80 9.71
C ASP A 40 11.29 -18.01 10.31
N ARG A 41 12.60 -17.90 10.51
CA ARG A 41 13.38 -18.91 11.23
C ARG A 41 12.95 -18.81 12.69
N SER A 42 12.11 -19.74 13.11
CA SER A 42 11.85 -19.95 14.52
C SER A 42 13.13 -20.45 15.18
N ASP A 43 13.95 -19.52 15.70
CA ASP A 43 15.00 -19.87 16.64
C ASP A 43 14.30 -20.51 17.85
N GLY A 44 14.55 -21.82 18.03
CA GLY A 44 13.79 -22.76 18.84
C GLY A 44 13.79 -22.52 20.36
N TYR A 45 14.08 -21.31 20.83
CA TYR A 45 14.14 -20.98 22.25
C TYR A 45 12.91 -20.25 22.79
N ARG A 46 11.96 -19.78 21.94
CA ARG A 46 10.90 -18.90 22.46
C ARG A 46 9.51 -18.84 21.79
N LYS A 47 9.13 -19.76 20.89
CA LYS A 47 7.73 -19.81 20.36
C LYS A 47 7.22 -21.25 20.17
N SER A 48 6.02 -21.56 20.68
CA SER A 48 5.41 -22.92 20.70
C SER A 48 4.58 -23.26 19.45
N HIS A 49 4.73 -22.55 18.34
CA HIS A 49 3.98 -22.80 17.10
C HIS A 49 4.89 -23.39 16.01
N ARG A 50 4.52 -24.56 15.47
CA ARG A 50 5.28 -25.34 14.47
C ARG A 50 5.04 -24.91 13.01
N ILE A 51 4.23 -23.88 12.78
CA ILE A 51 3.79 -23.49 11.43
C ILE A 51 4.58 -22.26 11.00
N HIS A 52 5.42 -22.44 9.98
CA HIS A 52 6.11 -21.33 9.34
C HIS A 52 5.11 -20.49 8.53
N ILE A 53 4.89 -19.25 8.96
CA ILE A 53 3.95 -18.32 8.31
C ILE A 53 4.71 -17.53 7.23
N SER A 54 4.16 -17.46 6.01
CA SER A 54 4.77 -16.67 4.94
C SER A 54 4.51 -15.18 5.17
N ARG A 55 5.57 -14.37 5.16
CA ARG A 55 5.49 -12.90 5.19
C ARG A 55 5.14 -12.28 3.83
N LEU A 56 4.96 -13.09 2.79
CA LEU A 56 4.74 -12.63 1.41
C LEU A 56 3.26 -12.40 1.05
N GLY A 57 2.33 -12.46 2.02
CA GLY A 57 0.90 -12.24 1.76
C GLY A 57 0.60 -10.90 1.08
N GLY A 58 1.34 -9.84 1.46
CA GLY A 58 1.22 -8.51 0.84
C GLY A 58 1.55 -8.47 -0.66
N VAL A 59 2.31 -9.44 -1.19
CA VAL A 59 2.64 -9.53 -2.62
C VAL A 59 1.38 -9.80 -3.46
N ALA A 60 0.47 -10.66 -2.99
CA ALA A 60 -0.78 -10.98 -3.70
C ALA A 60 -1.64 -9.72 -3.85
N ILE A 61 -1.78 -8.99 -2.75
CA ILE A 61 -2.60 -7.78 -2.66
C ILE A 61 -2.00 -6.69 -3.54
N PHE A 62 -0.68 -6.47 -3.45
CA PHE A 62 0.01 -5.47 -4.26
C PHE A 62 -0.09 -5.74 -5.77
N CYS A 63 0.14 -6.98 -6.19
CA CYS A 63 -0.01 -7.37 -7.60
C CYS A 63 -1.43 -7.18 -8.09
N SER A 64 -2.42 -7.60 -7.29
CA SER A 64 -3.84 -7.42 -7.62
C SER A 64 -4.22 -5.95 -7.75
N PHE A 65 -3.85 -5.12 -6.77
CA PHE A 65 -4.07 -3.68 -6.79
C PHE A 65 -3.44 -3.02 -8.03
N THR A 66 -2.20 -3.39 -8.35
CA THR A 66 -1.49 -2.82 -9.50
C THR A 66 -2.14 -3.21 -10.83
N ILE A 67 -2.46 -4.49 -11.02
CA ILE A 67 -3.10 -4.99 -12.25
C ILE A 67 -4.46 -4.34 -12.45
N THR A 68 -5.30 -4.34 -11.41
CA THR A 68 -6.63 -3.74 -11.51
C THR A 68 -6.57 -2.24 -11.74
N THR A 69 -5.72 -1.51 -11.02
CA THR A 69 -5.54 -0.07 -11.24
C THR A 69 -5.09 0.21 -12.68
N LEU A 70 -4.11 -0.51 -13.22
CA LEU A 70 -3.66 -0.30 -14.60
C LEU A 70 -4.73 -0.62 -15.64
N LEU A 71 -5.48 -1.71 -15.46
CA LEU A 71 -6.51 -2.12 -16.40
C LEU A 71 -7.65 -1.09 -16.48
N PHE A 72 -7.99 -0.49 -15.34
CA PHE A 72 -9.17 0.34 -15.17
C PHE A 72 -8.89 1.85 -15.16
N ALA A 73 -7.66 2.29 -14.87
CA ALA A 73 -7.29 3.71 -14.83
C ALA A 73 -7.50 4.43 -16.17
N ALA A 74 -7.22 3.75 -17.29
CA ALA A 74 -7.43 4.29 -18.63
C ALA A 74 -8.92 4.54 -18.93
N MET A 75 -9.82 3.75 -18.34
CA MET A 75 -11.27 3.87 -18.57
C MET A 75 -11.90 5.08 -17.87
N VAL A 76 -11.24 5.61 -16.83
CA VAL A 76 -11.74 6.74 -16.02
C VAL A 76 -10.87 7.99 -16.21
N ASP A 77 -9.97 7.98 -17.21
CA ASP A 77 -8.99 9.05 -17.46
C ASP A 77 -8.26 9.49 -16.18
N TYR A 78 -7.85 8.51 -15.36
CA TYR A 78 -7.22 8.78 -14.08
C TYR A 78 -5.74 9.13 -14.27
N LYS A 79 -5.47 10.40 -14.60
CA LYS A 79 -4.13 10.91 -14.95
C LYS A 79 -3.11 10.76 -13.82
N GLN A 80 -3.57 10.72 -12.58
CA GLN A 80 -2.72 10.60 -11.39
C GLN A 80 -2.33 9.14 -11.08
N ALA A 81 -2.89 8.16 -11.79
CA ALA A 81 -2.62 6.72 -11.58
C ALA A 81 -1.13 6.40 -11.60
N ASN A 82 -0.38 7.00 -12.52
CA ASN A 82 1.05 6.74 -12.68
C ASN A 82 1.84 7.11 -11.41
N PHE A 83 1.56 8.27 -10.82
CA PHE A 83 2.22 8.72 -9.60
C PHE A 83 1.86 7.84 -8.40
N LEU A 84 0.60 7.40 -8.32
CA LEU A 84 0.13 6.46 -7.31
C LEU A 84 0.85 5.12 -7.43
N ILE A 85 0.87 4.52 -8.62
CA ILE A 85 1.50 3.22 -8.85
C ILE A 85 3.01 3.29 -8.63
N THR A 86 3.70 4.30 -9.14
CA THR A 86 5.14 4.49 -8.89
C THR A 86 5.44 4.57 -7.39
N SER A 87 4.63 5.32 -6.64
CA SER A 87 4.76 5.45 -5.20
C SER A 87 4.52 4.12 -4.47
N CYS A 88 3.48 3.39 -4.86
CA CYS A 88 3.18 2.08 -4.30
C CYS A 88 4.29 1.05 -4.61
N ILE A 89 4.88 1.04 -5.81
CA ILE A 89 6.01 0.18 -6.15
C ILE A 89 7.20 0.44 -5.23
N ILE A 90 7.54 1.71 -5.00
CA ILE A 90 8.68 2.08 -4.13
C ILE A 90 8.42 1.62 -2.69
N LEU A 91 7.24 1.90 -2.14
CA LEU A 91 6.88 1.47 -0.77
C LEU A 91 6.81 -0.05 -0.64
N PHE A 92 6.26 -0.74 -1.64
CA PHE A 92 6.21 -2.19 -1.66
C PHE A 92 7.61 -2.80 -1.69
N ALA A 93 8.50 -2.30 -2.56
CA ALA A 93 9.88 -2.77 -2.61
C ALA A 93 10.64 -2.49 -1.31
N LEU A 94 10.38 -1.34 -0.66
CA LEU A 94 10.92 -1.01 0.65
C LEU A 94 10.44 -1.99 1.72
N GLY A 95 9.13 -2.25 1.80
CA GLY A 95 8.54 -3.19 2.75
C GLY A 95 9.05 -4.60 2.54
N LEU A 96 9.05 -5.08 1.29
CA LEU A 96 9.57 -6.41 0.95
C LEU A 96 11.05 -6.56 1.30
N LYS A 97 11.87 -5.52 1.06
CA LYS A 97 13.29 -5.52 1.45
C LYS A 97 13.44 -5.56 2.98
N ASP A 98 12.63 -4.80 3.70
CA ASP A 98 12.65 -4.75 5.15
C ASP A 98 12.26 -6.08 5.79
N ASP A 99 11.24 -6.75 5.26
CA ASP A 99 10.78 -8.06 5.74
C ASP A 99 11.82 -9.17 5.55
N LEU A 100 12.63 -9.08 4.47
CA LEU A 100 13.60 -10.09 4.09
C LEU A 100 15.01 -9.87 4.67
N TYR A 101 15.49 -8.63 4.68
CA TYR A 101 16.88 -8.30 5.04
C TYR A 101 17.00 -7.23 6.13
N GLY A 102 15.89 -6.58 6.49
CA GLY A 102 15.90 -5.37 7.32
C GLY A 102 16.41 -4.15 6.55
N VAL A 103 15.87 -2.98 6.88
CA VAL A 103 16.31 -1.69 6.32
C VAL A 103 16.54 -0.70 7.46
N SER A 104 17.62 0.09 7.34
CA SER A 104 17.91 1.12 8.34
C SER A 104 16.78 2.17 8.43
N PRO A 105 16.46 2.68 9.63
CA PRO A 105 15.40 3.69 9.80
C PRO A 105 15.60 4.92 8.91
N GLY A 106 16.86 5.37 8.74
CA GLY A 106 17.18 6.51 7.87
C GLY A 106 16.84 6.26 6.40
N THR A 107 17.13 5.06 5.88
CA THR A 107 16.77 4.70 4.50
C THR A 107 15.25 4.59 4.32
N LYS A 108 14.54 4.02 5.30
CA LYS A 108 13.06 3.96 5.27
C LYS A 108 12.47 5.36 5.19
N PHE A 109 12.90 6.24 6.09
CA PHE A 109 12.40 7.60 6.17
C PHE A 109 12.70 8.40 4.89
N LEU A 110 13.91 8.29 4.33
CA LEU A 110 14.28 8.95 3.08
C LEU A 110 13.37 8.52 1.91
N LEU A 111 13.12 7.22 1.75
CA LEU A 111 12.25 6.71 0.70
C LEU A 111 10.79 7.13 0.90
N GLN A 112 10.32 7.20 2.15
CA GLN A 112 8.99 7.73 2.46
C GLN A 112 8.87 9.22 2.10
N ILE A 113 9.91 10.04 2.30
CA ILE A 113 9.94 11.43 1.84
C ILE A 113 9.85 11.50 0.32
N VAL A 114 10.62 10.67 -0.40
CA VAL A 114 10.58 10.62 -1.87
C VAL A 114 9.17 10.27 -2.36
N VAL A 115 8.57 9.23 -1.79
CA VAL A 115 7.20 8.81 -2.13
C VAL A 115 6.18 9.90 -1.83
N ALA A 116 6.22 10.48 -0.64
CA ALA A 116 5.32 11.55 -0.25
C ALA A 116 5.46 12.76 -1.20
N THR A 117 6.69 13.09 -1.62
CA THR A 117 6.96 14.17 -2.57
C THR A 117 6.38 13.86 -3.96
N ILE A 118 6.53 12.63 -4.46
CA ILE A 118 5.95 12.20 -5.74
C ILE A 118 4.42 12.35 -5.71
N LEU A 119 3.78 11.85 -4.66
CA LEU A 119 2.32 11.95 -4.52
C LEU A 119 1.86 13.41 -4.43
N VAL A 120 2.48 14.20 -3.57
CA VAL A 120 1.99 15.55 -3.27
C VAL A 120 2.30 16.53 -4.40
N ILE A 121 3.53 16.55 -4.92
CA ILE A 121 3.98 17.54 -5.89
C ILE A 121 3.61 17.13 -7.31
N ALA A 122 3.90 15.89 -7.70
CA ALA A 122 3.64 15.43 -9.07
C ALA A 122 2.20 14.91 -9.23
N GLY A 123 1.72 14.14 -8.25
CA GLY A 123 0.37 13.58 -8.26
C GLY A 123 -0.74 14.51 -7.77
N SER A 124 -0.40 15.69 -7.24
CA SER A 124 -1.36 16.62 -6.62
C SER A 124 -2.22 16.00 -5.50
N PHE A 125 -1.74 14.93 -4.85
CA PHE A 125 -2.39 14.30 -3.68
C PHE A 125 -2.12 15.12 -2.41
N ARG A 126 -2.58 16.37 -2.42
CA ARG A 126 -2.40 17.32 -1.32
C ARG A 126 -3.74 17.71 -0.73
N LEU A 127 -3.75 18.06 0.55
CA LEU A 127 -4.89 18.66 1.20
C LEU A 127 -5.10 20.07 0.65
N THR A 128 -6.31 20.34 0.17
CA THR A 128 -6.76 21.65 -0.31
C THR A 128 -7.60 22.38 0.73
N SER A 129 -8.17 21.64 1.68
CA SER A 129 -9.09 22.13 2.68
C SER A 129 -8.97 21.31 3.97
N PHE A 130 -9.15 21.97 5.11
CA PHE A 130 -9.36 21.33 6.42
C PHE A 130 -10.84 21.19 6.76
N TYR A 131 -11.75 21.55 5.85
CA TYR A 131 -13.20 21.46 5.99
C TYR A 131 -13.74 22.06 7.30
N GLY A 132 -13.14 23.15 7.78
CA GLY A 132 -13.56 23.86 8.99
C GLY A 132 -12.90 23.38 10.29
N VAL A 133 -12.04 22.35 10.23
CA VAL A 133 -11.22 21.94 11.38
C VAL A 133 -10.30 23.11 11.77
N PHE A 134 -10.27 23.45 13.06
CA PHE A 134 -9.58 24.64 13.61
C PHE A 134 -10.00 25.98 12.99
N TYR A 135 -11.23 26.09 12.46
CA TYR A 135 -11.71 27.25 11.68
C TYR A 135 -10.93 27.49 10.38
N ILE A 136 -10.19 26.49 9.88
CA ILE A 136 -9.48 26.56 8.61
C ILE A 136 -10.33 25.90 7.53
N TRP A 137 -10.75 26.68 6.55
CA TRP A 137 -11.54 26.19 5.41
C TRP A 137 -10.64 25.81 4.25
N GLU A 138 -9.80 26.73 3.79
CA GLU A 138 -8.89 26.48 2.66
C GLU A 138 -7.44 26.53 3.12
N THR A 139 -6.58 25.79 2.43
CA THR A 139 -5.14 25.83 2.67
C THR A 139 -4.40 26.22 1.40
N ASN A 140 -3.42 27.11 1.55
CA ASN A 140 -2.45 27.43 0.50
C ASN A 140 -1.71 26.14 0.06
N ILE A 141 -1.30 26.11 -1.22
CA ILE A 141 -0.54 25.00 -1.81
C ILE A 141 0.70 24.60 -1.00
N ILE A 142 1.43 25.54 -0.40
CA ILE A 142 2.66 25.27 0.37
C ILE A 142 2.32 24.52 1.65
N TRP A 143 1.43 25.08 2.48
CA TRP A 143 1.05 24.48 3.76
C TRP A 143 0.30 23.17 3.59
N GLY A 144 -0.59 23.09 2.59
CA GLY A 144 -1.30 21.85 2.26
C GLY A 144 -0.36 20.75 1.82
N SER A 145 0.67 21.09 1.04
CA SER A 145 1.70 20.14 0.60
C SER A 145 2.56 19.64 1.76
N ILE A 146 3.09 20.55 2.59
CA ILE A 146 3.92 20.20 3.75
C ILE A 146 3.14 19.28 4.70
N PHE A 147 1.90 19.65 5.01
CA PHE A 147 1.06 18.86 5.90
C PHE A 147 0.74 17.49 5.32
N SER A 148 0.39 17.39 4.04
CA SER A 148 0.17 16.10 3.37
C SER A 148 1.42 15.22 3.37
N ILE A 149 2.61 15.77 3.15
CA ILE A 149 3.85 14.99 3.23
C ILE A 149 4.03 14.39 4.63
N ILE A 150 3.85 15.21 5.67
CA ILE A 150 3.96 14.76 7.06
C ILE A 150 2.93 13.65 7.35
N VAL A 151 1.68 13.83 6.93
CA VAL A 151 0.61 12.85 7.14
C VAL A 151 0.90 11.53 6.42
N ILE A 152 1.35 11.55 5.17
CA ILE A 152 1.68 10.33 4.42
C ILE A 152 2.80 9.55 5.13
N ILE A 153 3.86 10.23 5.55
CA ILE A 153 4.97 9.60 6.27
C ILE A 153 4.49 9.06 7.63
N PHE A 154 3.71 9.86 8.37
CA PHE A 154 3.16 9.47 9.67
C PHE A 154 2.30 8.22 9.56
N VAL A 155 1.35 8.20 8.63
CA VAL A 155 0.43 7.07 8.42
C VAL A 155 1.20 5.80 8.05
N ASN A 156 2.20 5.91 7.17
CA ASN A 156 3.02 4.75 6.78
C ASN A 156 3.80 4.17 7.98
N ASN A 157 4.43 5.02 8.79
CA ASN A 157 5.11 4.57 10.00
C ASN A 157 4.12 4.02 11.04
N ALA A 158 2.93 4.61 11.18
CA ALA A 158 1.90 4.14 12.09
C ALA A 158 1.43 2.73 11.74
N PHE A 159 1.12 2.46 10.46
CA PHE A 159 0.75 1.11 10.02
C PHE A 159 1.88 0.09 10.22
N ASN A 160 3.12 0.45 9.88
CA ASN A 160 4.28 -0.44 10.10
C ASN A 160 4.50 -0.73 11.59
N LEU A 161 4.25 0.23 12.48
CA LEU A 161 4.37 0.05 13.92
C LEU A 161 3.25 -0.84 14.49
N ILE A 162 2.01 -0.64 14.03
CA ILE A 162 0.86 -1.46 14.44
C ILE A 162 1.09 -2.92 14.03
N ASP A 163 1.45 -3.16 12.77
CA ASP A 163 1.73 -4.51 12.24
C ASP A 163 2.96 -5.16 12.91
N GLY A 164 3.92 -4.36 13.37
CA GLY A 164 5.09 -4.83 14.11
C GLY A 164 4.82 -5.21 15.57
N VAL A 165 3.82 -4.59 16.21
CA VAL A 165 3.41 -4.90 17.60
C VAL A 165 2.47 -6.10 17.63
N ASP A 166 1.59 -6.16 16.66
CA ASP A 166 0.55 -7.16 16.55
C ASP A 166 0.81 -8.02 15.30
N GLY A 167 1.25 -9.27 15.49
CA GLY A 167 1.15 -10.29 14.44
C GLY A 167 -0.32 -10.68 14.14
N LEU A 168 -1.22 -9.70 14.00
CA LEU A 168 -2.68 -9.81 13.81
C LEU A 168 -3.18 -9.17 12.50
N ALA A 169 -2.32 -8.74 11.56
CA ALA A 169 -2.79 -8.30 10.22
C ALA A 169 -3.27 -9.47 9.32
N GLY A 170 -3.82 -10.51 9.92
CA GLY A 170 -4.37 -11.71 9.29
C GLY A 170 -5.59 -12.29 10.01
N THR A 171 -6.35 -11.49 10.76
CA THR A 171 -7.76 -11.80 11.10
C THR A 171 -8.69 -11.03 10.20
#